data_AF-A0A7W8UA84-F1
#
_entry.id   AF-A0A7W8UA84-F1
#
_cell.length_a   1.000
_cell.length_b   1.000
_cell.length_c   1.000
_cell.angle_alpha   90.00
_cell.angle_beta   90.00
_cell.angle_gamma   90.00
#
_symmetry.space_group_name_H-M   'P 1'
#
loop_
_entity.id
_entity.type
_entity.pdbx_description
1 polymer ?
#
loop_
_entity_poly.entity_id
_entity_poly.type
_entity_poly.pdbx_seq_one_letter_code
_entity_poly.pdbx_strand_id
1 'polypeptide(L)'
;MSFDASNLRLRMFATLFFLLPCILVPAACSRGLVGELPAGAETAVSHINKDNLLNLLYVTDRAPTASANGELSFSSFRGRSMSFGSVTLARERSRLLGPAGQRDASLHVSRTTKLGEFPQSPYPIELTRLGPRRVPATVTAHIRAAAALRGEVSRRLALAKRKEAVIFIHGYNNSFDDAAKATGKICNTLSAEFVCVLLSWPAGGSGGAFYGYNIDRESGEFAVSDMKKAIRIISRTNGVKRLHLIAHSRGADVLLSALNQLGMEAYTIRSSPNERYNISNVVLFASDIDLDVATTKLFGFVSDPDTPFGAKATPYGLLPPIGSLHLTVYSSPNDKALALSSGLFGSVVRLGRLTSVSSEEADLNVLLKNSQLSGIADFIEYRGTAGFAGHSYFLSDSAIQKDLVALLRDRLKAGDPGRPLVEIKRPFWRVLSRNSRPSH
;
A
#
# COMPACT_ATOMS: atom_id res chain seq x y z
N MET A 1 64.57 37.78 0.55
CA MET A 1 64.87 39.19 0.87
C MET A 1 63.83 40.05 0.17
N SER A 2 63.24 40.99 0.92
CA SER A 2 62.70 42.28 0.45
C SER A 2 61.46 42.33 -0.48
N PHE A 3 60.39 42.85 0.13
CA PHE A 3 59.35 43.76 -0.38
C PHE A 3 58.38 43.29 -1.47
N ASP A 4 57.17 43.01 -0.98
CA ASP A 4 55.92 42.74 -1.70
C ASP A 4 55.09 44.03 -1.78
N ALA A 5 54.59 44.35 -2.97
CA ALA A 5 53.82 45.54 -3.29
C ALA A 5 52.73 45.14 -4.30
N SER A 6 51.50 45.60 -4.26
CA SER A 6 50.75 46.41 -3.29
C SER A 6 49.31 46.51 -3.83
N ASN A 7 48.35 46.66 -2.91
CA ASN A 7 47.03 47.28 -3.05
C ASN A 7 45.90 46.54 -3.80
N LEU A 8 44.60 46.72 -3.50
CA LEU A 8 43.80 47.07 -2.31
C LEU A 8 42.33 47.16 -2.82
N ARG A 9 41.35 46.79 -1.98
CA ARG A 9 39.90 47.19 -1.96
C ARG A 9 38.83 46.39 -2.73
N LEU A 10 38.20 45.46 -2.00
CA LEU A 10 36.84 45.56 -1.41
C LEU A 10 35.70 46.23 -2.23
N ARG A 11 34.71 45.44 -2.72
CA ARG A 11 33.28 45.40 -2.29
C ARG A 11 32.29 44.95 -3.39
N MET A 12 31.36 44.11 -2.94
CA MET A 12 29.91 44.05 -3.24
C MET A 12 29.40 43.38 -4.53
N PHE A 13 28.59 42.36 -4.24
CA PHE A 13 27.49 41.79 -5.02
C PHE A 13 26.67 42.83 -5.80
N ALA A 14 26.46 42.58 -7.10
CA ALA A 14 25.28 43.04 -7.83
C ALA A 14 24.95 42.10 -9.01
N THR A 15 23.70 41.65 -8.94
CA THR A 15 22.78 41.01 -9.88
C THR A 15 22.88 41.47 -11.34
N LEU A 16 22.64 40.56 -12.30
CA LEU A 16 22.18 40.94 -13.64
C LEU A 16 20.91 40.16 -14.01
N PHE A 17 19.81 40.93 -14.09
CA PHE A 17 18.47 40.60 -14.57
C PHE A 17 18.43 40.84 -16.09
N PHE A 18 17.72 40.01 -16.86
CA PHE A 18 17.17 40.43 -18.16
C PHE A 18 15.67 40.12 -18.23
N LEU A 19 14.93 41.16 -18.60
CA LEU A 19 13.47 41.29 -18.70
C LEU A 19 12.95 40.81 -20.07
N LEU A 20 11.70 40.31 -20.12
CA LEU A 20 10.62 40.88 -20.95
C LEU A 20 9.22 40.37 -20.49
N PRO A 21 8.13 41.15 -20.68
CA PRO A 21 6.95 41.14 -19.82
C PRO A 21 5.71 40.46 -20.44
N CYS A 22 4.79 39.99 -19.60
CA CYS A 22 3.38 39.79 -19.98
C CYS A 22 2.44 40.04 -18.79
N ILE A 23 1.89 41.27 -18.78
CA ILE A 23 0.51 41.67 -18.50
C ILE A 23 -0.25 40.89 -17.38
N LEU A 24 -0.37 41.56 -16.23
CA LEU A 24 -1.38 41.30 -15.20
C LEU A 24 -2.69 42.03 -15.56
N VAL A 25 -3.80 41.29 -15.60
CA VAL A 25 -5.17 41.84 -15.51
C VAL A 25 -5.75 41.40 -14.16
N PRO A 26 -6.32 42.32 -13.34
CA PRO A 26 -7.04 41.92 -12.14
C PRO A 26 -8.49 41.60 -12.52
N ALA A 27 -8.90 40.34 -12.38
CA ALA A 27 -10.31 39.98 -12.43
C ALA A 27 -10.85 39.83 -11.00
N ALA A 28 -11.79 40.71 -10.70
CA ALA A 28 -12.43 40.93 -9.42
C ALA A 28 -13.30 39.75 -8.95
N CYS A 29 -13.53 39.75 -7.64
CA CYS A 29 -14.49 38.93 -6.92
C CYS A 29 -15.86 38.83 -7.61
N SER A 30 -16.35 37.61 -7.76
CA SER A 30 -17.79 37.33 -7.83
C SER A 30 -18.13 36.19 -6.88
N ARG A 31 -18.90 36.52 -5.84
CA ARG A 31 -19.59 35.57 -4.98
C ARG A 31 -20.61 34.82 -5.84
N GLY A 32 -20.31 33.58 -6.20
CA GLY A 32 -21.26 32.64 -6.80
C GLY A 32 -21.99 31.87 -5.72
N LEU A 33 -23.32 31.96 -5.73
CA LEU A 33 -24.27 31.36 -4.80
C LEU A 33 -24.09 29.84 -4.66
N VAL A 34 -24.19 29.36 -3.42
CA VAL A 34 -24.46 27.97 -3.06
C VAL A 34 -25.83 27.62 -3.65
N GLY A 35 -25.84 26.91 -4.79
CA GLY A 35 -27.06 26.33 -5.34
C GLY A 35 -27.37 25.01 -4.65
N GLU A 36 -28.56 24.91 -4.06
CA GLU A 36 -29.16 23.64 -3.65
C GLU A 36 -29.26 22.70 -4.86
N LEU A 37 -28.82 21.45 -4.66
CA LEU A 37 -28.94 20.38 -5.65
C LEU A 37 -30.41 19.99 -5.79
N PRO A 38 -30.98 19.93 -7.01
CA PRO A 38 -32.37 19.51 -7.18
C PRO A 38 -32.55 18.02 -6.89
N ALA A 39 -33.61 17.72 -6.15
CA ALA A 39 -34.11 16.39 -5.94
C ALA A 39 -34.73 15.83 -7.23
N GLY A 40 -34.42 14.57 -7.54
CA GLY A 40 -35.28 13.67 -8.30
C GLY A 40 -35.37 13.88 -9.81
N ALA A 41 -34.64 13.06 -10.56
CA ALA A 41 -35.13 12.53 -11.82
C ALA A 41 -34.72 11.06 -11.91
N GLU A 42 -35.69 10.17 -11.66
CA GLU A 42 -35.58 8.75 -11.98
C GLU A 42 -35.42 8.59 -13.48
N THR A 43 -34.24 8.12 -13.92
CA THR A 43 -34.05 7.67 -15.29
C THR A 43 -33.63 6.20 -15.30
N ALA A 44 -34.56 5.37 -15.77
CA ALA A 44 -34.40 4.05 -16.37
C ALA A 44 -33.33 3.13 -15.74
N VAL A 45 -33.80 2.25 -14.85
CA VAL A 45 -33.05 1.09 -14.37
C VAL A 45 -32.82 0.15 -15.55
N SER A 46 -31.71 0.34 -16.26
CA SER A 46 -31.06 -0.73 -17.01
C SER A 46 -30.84 -1.88 -16.03
N HIS A 47 -31.34 -3.07 -16.36
CA HIS A 47 -31.11 -4.30 -15.60
C HIS A 47 -29.61 -4.64 -15.60
N ILE A 48 -28.85 -3.97 -14.73
CA ILE A 48 -27.47 -4.35 -14.43
C ILE A 48 -27.58 -5.64 -13.62
N ASN A 49 -27.24 -6.76 -14.27
CA ASN A 49 -27.10 -8.03 -13.57
C ASN A 49 -26.10 -7.85 -12.41
N LYS A 50 -26.55 -8.07 -11.17
CA LYS A 50 -25.74 -7.93 -9.95
C LYS A 50 -24.45 -8.76 -10.00
N ASP A 51 -24.41 -9.81 -10.82
CA ASP A 51 -23.24 -10.68 -11.04
C ASP A 51 -22.07 -10.00 -11.77
N ASN A 52 -22.26 -8.80 -12.32
CA ASN A 52 -21.23 -8.05 -13.04
C ASN A 52 -20.57 -6.93 -12.21
N LEU A 53 -21.03 -6.69 -10.98
CA LEU A 53 -20.53 -5.61 -10.14
C LEU A 53 -19.68 -6.13 -8.99
N LEU A 54 -18.55 -5.45 -8.75
CA LEU A 54 -17.69 -5.71 -7.61
C LEU A 54 -17.61 -4.45 -6.75
N ASN A 55 -18.01 -4.55 -5.49
CA ASN A 55 -18.01 -3.43 -4.55
C ASN A 55 -16.85 -3.54 -3.57
N LEU A 56 -15.90 -2.62 -3.65
CA LEU A 56 -14.75 -2.55 -2.77
C LEU A 56 -14.96 -1.48 -1.70
N LEU A 57 -14.39 -1.69 -0.51
CA LEU A 57 -14.20 -0.62 0.46
C LEU A 57 -12.95 0.12 0.05
N TYR A 58 -12.97 1.44 -0.04
CA TYR A 58 -11.75 2.22 -0.13
C TYR A 58 -11.53 3.01 1.17
N VAL A 59 -10.26 3.22 1.51
CA VAL A 59 -9.81 4.27 2.43
C VAL A 59 -8.67 5.00 1.71
N THR A 60 -8.73 6.33 1.71
CA THR A 60 -7.79 7.15 0.95
C THR A 60 -7.56 8.50 1.64
N ASP A 61 -6.32 8.96 1.59
CA ASP A 61 -5.87 10.29 1.98
C ASP A 61 -5.53 11.15 0.74
N ARG A 62 -5.96 10.73 -0.45
CA ARG A 62 -5.92 11.55 -1.67
C ARG A 62 -6.91 12.70 -1.59
N ALA A 63 -6.57 13.83 -2.23
CA ALA A 63 -7.49 14.94 -2.39
C ALA A 63 -8.62 14.55 -3.37
N PRO A 64 -9.90 14.79 -3.00
CA PRO A 64 -11.03 14.51 -3.86
C PRO A 64 -10.98 15.37 -5.12
N THR A 65 -11.44 14.81 -6.24
CA THR A 65 -11.57 15.50 -7.53
C THR A 65 -12.83 15.01 -8.24
N ALA A 66 -13.23 15.69 -9.31
CA ALA A 66 -14.19 15.14 -10.26
C ALA A 66 -13.47 14.27 -11.30
N SER A 67 -14.07 13.13 -11.66
CA SER A 67 -13.71 12.38 -12.88
C SER A 67 -14.21 13.10 -14.13
N ALA A 68 -13.87 12.59 -15.31
CA ALA A 68 -14.27 13.19 -16.60
C ALA A 68 -15.80 13.30 -16.79
N ASN A 69 -16.57 12.43 -16.14
CA ASN A 69 -18.03 12.43 -16.11
C ASN A 69 -18.65 13.24 -14.94
N GLY A 70 -17.84 14.00 -14.19
CA GLY A 70 -18.31 14.82 -13.07
C GLY A 70 -18.59 14.06 -11.76
N GLU A 71 -18.32 12.75 -11.72
CA GLU A 71 -18.49 11.94 -10.52
C GLU A 71 -17.31 12.09 -9.55
N LEU A 72 -17.51 11.67 -8.28
CA LEU A 72 -16.43 11.68 -7.31
C LEU A 72 -15.29 10.74 -7.74
N SER A 73 -14.07 11.27 -7.73
CA SER A 73 -12.82 10.50 -7.85
C SER A 73 -11.76 11.11 -6.92
N PHE A 74 -10.53 10.64 -7.04
CA PHE A 74 -9.40 11.09 -6.23
C PHE A 74 -8.16 11.35 -7.07
N SER A 75 -7.54 12.51 -6.83
CA SER A 75 -6.34 12.94 -7.55
C SER A 75 -5.07 12.27 -7.02
N SER A 76 -3.91 12.62 -7.57
CA SER A 76 -2.59 12.27 -7.01
C SER A 76 -2.13 13.23 -5.90
N PHE A 77 -2.89 14.30 -5.61
CA PHE A 77 -2.54 15.25 -4.56
C PHE A 77 -2.91 14.74 -3.17
N ARG A 78 -2.15 15.16 -2.16
CA ARG A 78 -2.43 14.86 -0.75
C ARG A 78 -3.70 15.59 -0.31
N GLY A 79 -4.63 14.84 0.26
CA GLY A 79 -5.78 15.37 0.98
C GLY A 79 -5.36 15.89 2.36
N ARG A 80 -6.20 16.71 2.97
CA ARG A 80 -5.99 17.14 4.37
C ARG A 80 -6.67 16.20 5.37
N SER A 81 -7.46 15.26 4.88
CA SER A 81 -8.26 14.32 5.66
C SER A 81 -8.23 12.94 5.01
N MET A 82 -8.22 11.88 5.82
CA MET A 82 -8.49 10.52 5.36
C MET A 82 -10.00 10.34 5.17
N SER A 83 -10.42 9.80 4.04
CA SER A 83 -11.82 9.47 3.73
C SER A 83 -11.99 8.00 3.40
N PHE A 84 -13.22 7.49 3.51
CA PHE A 84 -13.54 6.11 3.16
C PHE A 84 -14.91 6.00 2.52
N GLY A 85 -15.12 4.93 1.76
CA GLY A 85 -16.39 4.70 1.10
C GLY A 85 -16.40 3.47 0.21
N SER A 86 -17.31 3.47 -0.76
CA SER A 86 -17.46 2.38 -1.71
C SER A 86 -16.98 2.79 -3.09
N VAL A 87 -16.20 1.92 -3.73
CA VAL A 87 -15.93 2.01 -5.18
C VAL A 87 -16.51 0.76 -5.85
N THR A 88 -17.39 0.99 -6.80
CA THR A 88 -18.07 -0.05 -7.59
C THR A 88 -17.35 -0.21 -8.91
N LEU A 89 -16.87 -1.42 -9.18
CA LEU A 89 -16.28 -1.80 -10.45
C LEU A 89 -17.30 -2.58 -11.26
N ALA A 90 -17.41 -2.27 -12.56
CA ALA A 90 -18.20 -3.04 -13.49
C ALA A 90 -17.30 -3.87 -14.41
N ARG A 91 -17.71 -5.10 -14.69
CA ARG A 91 -17.08 -5.96 -15.68
C ARG A 91 -17.58 -5.61 -17.08
N GLU A 92 -16.66 -5.26 -17.95
CA GLU A 92 -16.96 -5.17 -19.37
C GLU A 92 -16.95 -6.57 -19.99
N ARG A 93 -18.06 -6.96 -20.63
CA ARG A 93 -18.11 -8.24 -21.34
C ARG A 93 -17.26 -8.12 -22.60
N SER A 94 -16.03 -8.64 -22.57
CA SER A 94 -15.27 -8.83 -23.81
C SER A 94 -16.03 -9.79 -24.73
N ARG A 95 -16.36 -9.33 -25.94
CA ARG A 95 -16.93 -10.17 -27.01
C ARG A 95 -15.87 -11.06 -27.69
N LEU A 96 -14.59 -10.84 -27.39
CA LEU A 96 -13.44 -11.54 -27.97
C LEU A 96 -12.68 -12.35 -26.91
N LEU A 97 -12.31 -13.58 -27.28
CA LEU A 97 -11.41 -14.42 -26.49
C LEU A 97 -9.99 -13.81 -26.53
N GLY A 98 -9.35 -13.67 -25.36
CA GLY A 98 -7.95 -13.27 -25.31
C GLY A 98 -7.02 -14.35 -25.89
N PRO A 99 -5.72 -14.04 -26.13
CA PRO A 99 -4.76 -14.96 -26.76
C PRO A 99 -4.57 -16.30 -26.03
N ALA A 100 -4.99 -16.39 -24.77
CA ALA A 100 -4.92 -17.59 -23.93
C ALA A 100 -6.28 -18.26 -23.66
N GLY A 101 -7.35 -17.90 -24.40
CA GLY A 101 -8.68 -18.48 -24.21
C GLY A 101 -9.38 -18.07 -22.90
N GLN A 102 -8.81 -17.15 -22.12
CA GLN A 102 -9.42 -16.58 -20.92
C GLN A 102 -10.22 -15.32 -21.26
N ARG A 103 -11.43 -15.23 -20.69
CA ARG A 103 -12.22 -13.98 -20.65
C ARG A 103 -11.67 -13.09 -19.53
N ASP A 104 -10.55 -12.39 -19.74
CA ASP A 104 -10.16 -11.31 -18.82
C ASP A 104 -11.11 -10.13 -19.08
N ALA A 105 -12.21 -10.09 -18.35
CA ALA A 105 -13.14 -8.96 -18.40
C ALA A 105 -12.43 -7.74 -17.83
N SER A 106 -12.22 -6.70 -18.65
CA SER A 106 -11.71 -5.42 -18.18
C SER A 106 -12.63 -4.88 -17.07
N LEU A 107 -12.01 -4.46 -15.97
CA LEU A 107 -12.71 -3.75 -14.90
C LEU A 107 -12.56 -2.25 -15.14
N HIS A 108 -13.67 -1.53 -15.01
CA HIS A 108 -13.66 -0.06 -14.95
C HIS A 108 -14.39 0.40 -13.70
N VAL A 109 -14.00 1.57 -13.19
CA VAL A 109 -14.70 2.23 -12.10
C VAL A 109 -16.03 2.72 -12.65
N SER A 110 -17.12 2.21 -12.10
CA SER A 110 -18.48 2.61 -12.49
C SER A 110 -19.03 3.68 -11.55
N ARG A 111 -18.68 3.65 -10.26
CA ARG A 111 -19.16 4.64 -9.29
C ARG A 111 -18.26 4.69 -8.07
N THR A 112 -18.01 5.89 -7.56
CA THR A 112 -17.38 6.09 -6.25
C THR A 112 -18.35 6.84 -5.34
N THR A 113 -18.48 6.39 -4.09
CA THR A 113 -19.36 7.00 -3.08
C THR A 113 -18.58 7.20 -1.79
N LYS A 114 -18.46 8.43 -1.31
CA LYS A 114 -17.89 8.74 0.02
C LYS A 114 -18.91 8.44 1.10
N LEU A 115 -18.52 7.62 2.08
CA LEU A 115 -19.38 7.24 3.22
C LEU A 115 -18.97 7.95 4.52
N GLY A 116 -17.69 8.32 4.64
CA GLY A 116 -17.21 9.07 5.79
C GLY A 116 -15.85 9.70 5.57
N GLU A 117 -15.51 10.60 6.49
CA GLU A 117 -14.27 11.38 6.46
C GLU A 117 -13.80 11.62 7.89
N PHE A 118 -12.49 11.51 8.12
CA PHE A 118 -11.86 11.81 9.39
C PHE A 118 -11.57 13.32 9.48
N PRO A 119 -11.37 13.86 10.70
CA PRO A 119 -10.91 15.23 10.85
C PRO A 119 -9.59 15.48 10.13
N GLN A 120 -9.35 16.74 9.76
CA GLN A 120 -8.10 17.14 9.13
C GLN A 120 -6.89 16.79 9.99
N SER A 121 -5.84 16.26 9.37
CA SER A 121 -4.58 15.90 10.00
C SER A 121 -3.50 16.94 9.66
N PRO A 122 -2.67 17.40 10.62
CA PRO A 122 -2.65 17.02 12.03
C PRO A 122 -3.84 17.58 12.83
N TYR A 123 -4.21 16.89 13.92
CA TYR A 123 -5.32 17.31 14.78
C TYR A 123 -4.94 18.55 15.60
N PRO A 124 -5.83 19.55 15.72
CA PRO A 124 -5.56 20.72 16.54
C PRO A 124 -5.43 20.35 18.03
N ILE A 125 -4.53 21.07 18.71
CA ILE A 125 -4.28 20.99 20.14
C ILE A 125 -4.72 22.33 20.77
N GLU A 126 -5.47 22.26 21.86
CA GLU A 126 -5.82 23.43 22.68
C GLU A 126 -5.05 23.42 24.00
N LEU A 127 -4.64 24.61 24.45
CA LEU A 127 -3.98 24.80 25.74
C LEU A 127 -5.04 25.05 26.82
N THR A 128 -5.02 24.26 27.89
CA THR A 128 -5.91 24.43 29.05
C THR A 128 -5.10 24.72 30.31
N ARG A 129 -5.78 25.08 31.41
CA ARG A 129 -5.13 25.24 32.72
C ARG A 129 -4.42 23.97 33.22
N LEU A 130 -4.82 22.79 32.74
CA LEU A 130 -4.23 21.50 33.10
C LEU A 130 -3.18 21.01 32.08
N GLY A 131 -2.86 21.83 31.06
CA GLY A 131 -1.93 21.49 29.99
C GLY A 131 -2.57 21.34 28.60
N PRO A 132 -1.76 20.98 27.58
CA PRO A 132 -2.24 20.76 26.22
C PRO A 132 -3.14 19.53 26.12
N ARG A 133 -4.24 19.63 25.37
CA ARG A 133 -5.09 18.48 25.01
C ARG A 133 -5.59 18.58 23.59
N ARG A 134 -6.05 17.45 23.03
CA ARG A 134 -6.73 17.45 21.73
C ARG A 134 -8.07 18.19 21.85
N VAL A 135 -8.41 18.97 20.83
CA VAL A 135 -9.71 19.67 20.77
C VAL A 135 -10.86 18.64 20.85
N PRO A 136 -11.80 18.75 21.81
CA PRO A 136 -12.87 17.77 22.01
C PRO A 136 -13.73 17.52 20.76
N ALA A 137 -14.05 18.55 20.00
CA ALA A 137 -14.83 18.41 18.76
C ALA A 137 -14.11 17.54 17.71
N THR A 138 -12.79 17.69 17.57
CA THR A 138 -11.96 16.85 16.68
C THR A 138 -11.96 15.40 17.15
N VAL A 139 -11.83 15.16 18.47
CA VAL A 139 -11.87 13.80 19.03
C VAL A 139 -13.24 13.15 18.79
N THR A 140 -14.33 13.87 19.00
CA THR A 140 -15.69 13.39 18.73
C THR A 140 -15.89 13.04 17.25
N ALA A 141 -15.43 13.89 16.34
CA ALA A 141 -15.49 13.64 14.90
C ALA A 141 -14.63 12.42 14.50
N HIS A 142 -13.45 12.24 15.09
CA HIS A 142 -12.63 11.04 14.92
C HIS A 142 -13.37 9.77 15.39
N ILE A 143 -13.95 9.79 16.59
CA ILE A 143 -14.67 8.64 17.16
C ILE A 143 -15.84 8.25 16.23
N ARG A 144 -16.59 9.24 15.74
CA ARG A 144 -17.70 9.03 14.79
C ARG A 144 -17.23 8.42 13.47
N ALA A 145 -16.19 8.97 12.85
CA ALA A 145 -15.63 8.46 11.60
C ALA A 145 -15.09 7.03 11.76
N ALA A 146 -14.39 6.75 12.86
CA ALA A 146 -13.90 5.41 13.17
C ALA A 146 -15.04 4.41 13.40
N ALA A 147 -16.11 4.81 14.09
CA ALA A 147 -17.30 3.98 14.26
C ALA A 147 -18.00 3.68 12.94
N ALA A 148 -18.13 4.68 12.06
CA ALA A 148 -18.71 4.50 10.73
C ALA A 148 -17.87 3.57 9.83
N LEU A 149 -16.54 3.68 9.85
CA LEU A 149 -15.66 2.75 9.13
C LEU A 149 -15.80 1.31 9.66
N ARG A 150 -15.81 1.13 10.99
CA ARG A 150 -16.07 -0.20 11.59
C ARG A 150 -17.46 -0.72 11.22
N GLY A 151 -18.47 0.14 11.20
CA GLY A 151 -19.84 -0.21 10.78
C GLY A 151 -19.88 -0.74 9.35
N GLU A 152 -19.19 -0.07 8.43
CA GLU A 152 -19.12 -0.49 7.03
C GLU A 152 -18.33 -1.80 6.86
N VAL A 153 -17.23 -1.98 7.60
CA VAL A 153 -16.49 -3.25 7.62
C VAL A 153 -17.37 -4.38 8.16
N SER A 154 -18.09 -4.17 9.28
CA SER A 154 -19.03 -5.14 9.84
C SER A 154 -20.15 -5.52 8.87
N ARG A 155 -20.72 -4.53 8.17
CA ARG A 155 -21.76 -4.76 7.16
C ARG A 155 -21.25 -5.63 6.01
N ARG A 156 -20.03 -5.38 5.53
CA ARG A 156 -19.39 -6.19 4.48
C ARG A 156 -19.03 -7.58 4.97
N LEU A 157 -18.54 -7.71 6.20
CA LEU A 157 -18.25 -9.01 6.82
C LEU A 157 -19.49 -9.87 6.98
N ALA A 158 -20.66 -9.27 7.24
CA ALA A 158 -21.91 -10.02 7.33
C ALA A 158 -22.25 -10.74 6.01
N LEU A 159 -21.93 -10.11 4.87
CA LEU A 159 -22.15 -10.64 3.52
C LEU A 159 -21.01 -11.54 3.03
N ALA A 160 -19.79 -11.36 3.56
CA ALA A 160 -18.63 -12.14 3.16
C ALA A 160 -18.72 -13.59 3.67
N LYS A 161 -18.38 -14.54 2.78
CA LYS A 161 -18.29 -15.97 3.12
C LYS A 161 -17.26 -16.22 4.21
N ARG A 162 -16.13 -15.50 4.16
CA ARG A 162 -15.06 -15.56 5.16
C ARG A 162 -15.08 -14.32 6.03
N LYS A 163 -14.87 -14.48 7.32
CA LYS A 163 -14.76 -13.37 8.28
C LYS A 163 -13.35 -12.78 8.28
N GLU A 164 -12.84 -12.49 7.09
CA GLU A 164 -11.46 -12.10 6.82
C GLU A 164 -11.46 -10.91 5.85
N ALA A 165 -10.44 -10.04 5.99
CA ALA A 165 -10.27 -8.88 5.13
C ALA A 165 -8.97 -8.99 4.32
N VAL A 166 -9.04 -8.67 3.04
CA VAL A 166 -7.88 -8.54 2.14
C VAL A 166 -7.71 -7.06 1.85
N ILE A 167 -6.56 -6.52 2.20
CA ILE A 167 -6.25 -5.11 2.07
C ILE A 167 -5.13 -4.96 1.05
N PHE A 168 -5.37 -4.21 -0.03
CA PHE A 168 -4.37 -3.95 -1.06
C PHE A 168 -3.86 -2.50 -1.00
N ILE A 169 -2.53 -2.35 -1.06
CA ILE A 169 -1.80 -1.08 -1.15
C ILE A 169 -1.06 -1.05 -2.49
N HIS A 170 -1.42 -0.09 -3.34
CA HIS A 170 -0.85 0.03 -4.70
C HIS A 170 0.57 0.63 -4.71
N GLY A 171 1.23 0.55 -5.87
CA GLY A 171 2.58 1.04 -6.10
C GLY A 171 2.69 2.50 -6.53
N TYR A 172 3.89 2.85 -7.00
CA TYR A 172 4.24 4.14 -7.59
C TYR A 172 3.43 4.42 -8.86
N ASN A 173 3.11 5.70 -9.10
CA ASN A 173 2.48 6.18 -10.33
C ASN A 173 1.15 5.48 -10.70
N ASN A 174 0.36 5.11 -9.68
CA ASN A 174 -0.99 4.61 -9.88
C ASN A 174 -2.02 5.70 -9.59
N SER A 175 -3.00 5.86 -10.49
CA SER A 175 -4.22 6.63 -10.17
C SER A 175 -5.10 5.87 -9.17
N PHE A 176 -6.10 6.55 -8.59
CA PHE A 176 -7.10 5.90 -7.76
C PHE A 176 -7.84 4.78 -8.52
N ASP A 177 -8.17 5.01 -9.79
CA ASP A 177 -8.86 4.04 -10.65
C ASP A 177 -7.99 2.81 -10.94
N ASP A 178 -6.69 3.00 -11.20
CA ASP A 178 -5.76 1.88 -11.41
C ASP A 178 -5.66 1.01 -10.15
N ALA A 179 -5.57 1.65 -8.99
CA ALA A 179 -5.52 0.97 -7.70
C ALA A 179 -6.83 0.22 -7.40
N ALA A 180 -7.99 0.81 -7.71
CA ALA A 180 -9.28 0.17 -7.58
C ALA A 180 -9.38 -1.07 -8.49
N LYS A 181 -9.01 -0.94 -9.77
CA LYS A 181 -9.00 -2.06 -10.74
C LYS A 181 -8.07 -3.20 -10.29
N ALA A 182 -6.86 -2.89 -9.81
CA ALA A 182 -5.92 -3.87 -9.28
C ALA A 182 -6.51 -4.61 -8.06
N THR A 183 -7.09 -3.87 -7.11
CA THR A 183 -7.79 -4.45 -5.95
C THR A 183 -8.94 -5.35 -6.40
N GLY A 184 -9.68 -4.92 -7.42
CA GLY A 184 -10.79 -5.70 -7.98
C GLY A 184 -10.33 -7.01 -8.62
N LYS A 185 -9.22 -7.00 -9.36
CA LYS A 185 -8.60 -8.21 -9.93
C LYS A 185 -8.16 -9.17 -8.83
N ILE A 186 -7.46 -8.69 -7.80
CA ILE A 186 -7.07 -9.51 -6.62
C ILE A 186 -8.30 -10.13 -5.96
N CYS A 187 -9.34 -9.31 -5.73
CA CYS A 187 -10.56 -9.77 -5.08
C CYS A 187 -11.28 -10.86 -5.91
N ASN A 188 -11.33 -10.71 -7.23
CA ASN A 188 -11.87 -11.71 -8.14
C ASN A 188 -11.04 -13.00 -8.15
N THR A 189 -9.71 -12.90 -8.17
CA THR A 189 -8.79 -14.04 -8.04
C THR A 189 -9.08 -14.84 -6.77
N LEU A 190 -9.34 -14.14 -5.66
CA LEU A 190 -9.72 -14.73 -4.38
C LEU A 190 -11.21 -15.10 -4.28
N SER A 191 -11.91 -15.21 -5.41
CA SER A 191 -13.32 -15.61 -5.53
C SER A 191 -14.30 -14.74 -4.74
N ALA A 192 -13.92 -13.48 -4.44
CA ALA A 192 -14.71 -12.51 -3.67
C ALA A 192 -15.25 -13.03 -2.32
N GLU A 193 -14.53 -13.96 -1.67
CA GLU A 193 -14.97 -14.55 -0.40
C GLU A 193 -14.64 -13.67 0.83
N PHE A 194 -13.84 -12.64 0.63
CA PHE A 194 -13.25 -11.77 1.64
C PHE A 194 -13.85 -10.36 1.57
N VAL A 195 -13.71 -9.59 2.65
CA VAL A 195 -13.90 -8.14 2.56
C VAL A 195 -12.68 -7.53 1.87
N CYS A 196 -12.86 -7.11 0.62
CA CYS A 196 -11.80 -6.50 -0.18
C CYS A 196 -11.73 -4.99 0.07
N VAL A 197 -10.55 -4.53 0.48
CA VAL A 197 -10.26 -3.15 0.85
C VAL A 197 -9.11 -2.60 0.01
N LEU A 198 -9.34 -1.46 -0.63
CA LEU A 198 -8.31 -0.62 -1.22
C LEU A 198 -7.83 0.40 -0.17
N LEU A 199 -6.54 0.40 0.12
CA LEU A 199 -5.87 1.50 0.78
C LEU A 199 -5.09 2.28 -0.27
N SER A 200 -5.58 3.47 -0.63
CA SER A 200 -4.97 4.30 -1.67
C SER A 200 -4.26 5.50 -1.07
N TRP A 201 -3.00 5.69 -1.47
CA TRP A 201 -2.17 6.83 -1.06
C TRP A 201 -1.90 7.75 -2.26
N PRO A 202 -1.44 9.01 -2.08
CA PRO A 202 -1.36 10.03 -3.13
C PRO A 202 -0.16 9.82 -4.08
N ALA A 203 -0.23 8.73 -4.84
CA ALA A 203 0.70 8.41 -5.92
C ALA A 203 0.19 8.95 -7.27
N GLY A 204 1.10 9.05 -8.24
CA GLY A 204 0.81 9.58 -9.58
C GLY A 204 1.14 11.07 -9.73
N GLY A 205 2.15 11.55 -9.00
CA GLY A 205 2.64 12.93 -9.15
C GLY A 205 3.11 13.22 -10.57
N SER A 206 2.67 14.35 -11.13
CA SER A 206 3.07 14.82 -12.46
C SER A 206 4.40 15.57 -12.40
N GLY A 207 5.44 15.03 -13.04
CA GLY A 207 6.76 15.67 -13.15
C GLY A 207 7.81 14.92 -13.98
N GLY A 208 7.41 13.88 -14.72
CA GLY A 208 8.34 12.92 -15.35
C GLY A 208 8.87 11.87 -14.36
N ALA A 209 9.55 10.85 -14.86
CA ALA A 209 9.87 9.63 -14.08
C ALA A 209 10.68 9.91 -12.79
N PHE A 210 11.58 10.90 -12.80
CA PHE A 210 12.43 11.23 -11.65
C PHE A 210 11.72 12.14 -10.61
N TYR A 211 11.18 13.28 -11.05
CA TYR A 211 10.49 14.18 -10.12
C TYR A 211 9.19 13.57 -9.59
N GLY A 212 8.45 12.84 -10.45
CA GLY A 212 7.28 12.07 -10.04
C GLY A 212 7.61 11.04 -8.98
N TYR A 213 8.74 10.34 -9.09
CA TYR A 213 9.18 9.37 -8.09
C TYR A 213 9.47 10.01 -6.73
N ASN A 214 10.18 11.14 -6.70
CA ASN A 214 10.45 11.86 -5.44
C ASN A 214 9.18 12.43 -4.80
N ILE A 215 8.23 12.95 -5.60
CA ILE A 215 6.93 13.42 -5.10
C ILE A 215 6.15 12.27 -4.48
N ASP A 216 6.03 11.15 -5.21
CA ASP A 216 5.42 9.94 -4.68
C ASP A 216 6.20 9.42 -3.46
N ARG A 217 7.50 9.73 -3.34
CA ARG A 217 8.33 9.39 -2.17
C ARG A 217 7.84 10.02 -0.90
N GLU A 218 7.79 11.34 -0.93
CA GLU A 218 7.28 12.12 0.17
C GLU A 218 5.77 11.88 0.39
N SER A 219 5.01 11.56 -0.66
CA SER A 219 3.58 11.22 -0.52
C SER A 219 3.36 9.86 0.13
N GLY A 220 4.26 8.90 -0.09
CA GLY A 220 4.27 7.64 0.63
C GLY A 220 4.50 7.85 2.14
N GLU A 221 5.48 8.66 2.50
CA GLU A 221 5.77 9.01 3.90
C GLU A 221 4.60 9.75 4.56
N PHE A 222 3.97 10.68 3.83
CA PHE A 222 2.73 11.35 4.26
C PHE A 222 1.62 10.34 4.62
N ALA A 223 1.45 9.30 3.80
CA ALA A 223 0.35 8.35 3.93
C ALA A 223 0.50 7.37 5.10
N VAL A 224 1.71 7.13 5.61
CA VAL A 224 1.99 6.10 6.64
C VAL A 224 1.06 6.23 7.86
N SER A 225 0.85 7.46 8.35
CA SER A 225 0.04 7.71 9.55
C SER A 225 -1.43 7.33 9.35
N ASP A 226 -1.98 7.64 8.18
CA ASP A 226 -3.36 7.32 7.82
C ASP A 226 -3.53 5.84 7.45
N MET A 227 -2.54 5.23 6.78
CA MET A 227 -2.52 3.78 6.52
C MET A 227 -2.50 2.96 7.80
N LYS A 228 -1.64 3.32 8.76
CA LYS A 228 -1.65 2.74 10.11
C LYS A 228 -3.03 2.84 10.75
N LYS A 229 -3.61 4.04 10.73
CA LYS A 229 -4.92 4.33 11.34
C LYS A 229 -6.02 3.47 10.71
N ALA A 230 -6.05 3.36 9.39
CA ALA A 230 -7.01 2.54 8.64
C ALA A 230 -6.86 1.05 9.00
N ILE A 231 -5.64 0.48 8.92
CA ILE A 231 -5.36 -0.92 9.26
C ILE A 231 -5.78 -1.22 10.70
N ARG A 232 -5.45 -0.33 11.64
CA ARG A 232 -5.86 -0.47 13.05
C ARG A 232 -7.37 -0.46 13.24
N ILE A 233 -8.10 0.43 12.55
CA ILE A 233 -9.55 0.51 12.70
C ILE A 233 -10.22 -0.72 12.09
N ILE A 234 -9.78 -1.15 10.90
CA ILE A 234 -10.31 -2.32 10.21
C ILE A 234 -10.05 -3.59 11.05
N SER A 235 -8.81 -3.82 11.49
CA SER A 235 -8.44 -4.98 12.33
C SER A 235 -9.21 -5.08 13.65
N ARG A 236 -9.51 -3.94 14.26
CA ARG A 236 -10.25 -3.84 15.53
C ARG A 236 -11.77 -3.89 15.35
N THR A 237 -12.27 -4.09 14.14
CA THR A 237 -13.70 -4.29 13.89
C THR A 237 -14.13 -5.66 14.40
N ASN A 238 -15.22 -5.70 15.18
CA ASN A 238 -15.75 -6.97 15.70
C ASN A 238 -16.09 -7.93 14.56
N GLY A 239 -15.74 -9.21 14.74
CA GLY A 239 -15.95 -10.25 13.75
C GLY A 239 -14.82 -10.44 12.74
N VAL A 240 -13.90 -9.48 12.58
CA VAL A 240 -12.69 -9.70 11.75
C VAL A 240 -11.80 -10.74 12.43
N LYS A 241 -11.56 -11.86 11.75
CA LYS A 241 -10.72 -12.97 12.26
C LYS A 241 -9.30 -12.93 11.72
N ARG A 242 -9.10 -12.46 10.49
CA ARG A 242 -7.77 -12.37 9.85
C ARG A 242 -7.70 -11.17 8.91
N LEU A 243 -6.54 -10.51 8.93
CA LEU A 243 -6.13 -9.53 7.94
C LEU A 243 -5.04 -10.13 7.06
N HIS A 244 -5.23 -9.98 5.75
CA HIS A 244 -4.25 -10.28 4.73
C HIS A 244 -3.87 -8.95 4.05
N LEU A 245 -2.64 -8.51 4.26
CA LEU A 245 -2.13 -7.24 3.75
C LEU A 245 -1.30 -7.55 2.50
N ILE A 246 -1.66 -6.94 1.38
CA ILE A 246 -1.01 -7.14 0.10
C ILE A 246 -0.49 -5.79 -0.38
N ALA A 247 0.78 -5.70 -0.72
CA ALA A 247 1.36 -4.48 -1.25
C ALA A 247 2.20 -4.74 -2.50
N HIS A 248 2.18 -3.77 -3.42
CA HIS A 248 2.94 -3.82 -4.65
C HIS A 248 3.97 -2.69 -4.72
N SER A 249 5.17 -3.00 -5.22
CA SER A 249 6.18 -2.00 -5.54
C SER A 249 6.47 -1.10 -4.35
N ARG A 250 6.36 0.21 -4.52
CA ARG A 250 6.57 1.21 -3.49
C ARG A 250 5.47 1.29 -2.43
N GLY A 251 4.30 0.69 -2.69
CA GLY A 251 3.29 0.46 -1.66
C GLY A 251 3.77 -0.47 -0.55
N ALA A 252 4.77 -1.32 -0.83
CA ALA A 252 5.40 -2.16 0.18
C ALA A 252 6.11 -1.31 1.24
N ASP A 253 6.79 -0.24 0.82
CA ASP A 253 7.45 0.69 1.72
C ASP A 253 6.46 1.39 2.67
N VAL A 254 5.33 1.87 2.12
CA VAL A 254 4.23 2.47 2.90
C VAL A 254 3.65 1.46 3.89
N LEU A 255 3.37 0.23 3.44
CA LEU A 255 2.83 -0.83 4.27
C LEU A 255 3.81 -1.21 5.40
N LEU A 256 5.08 -1.44 5.08
CA LEU A 256 6.10 -1.82 6.07
C LEU A 256 6.34 -0.70 7.09
N SER A 257 6.32 0.58 6.67
CA SER A 257 6.36 1.71 7.61
C SER A 257 5.16 1.73 8.57
N ALA A 258 3.95 1.46 8.05
CA ALA A 258 2.75 1.39 8.88
C ALA A 258 2.79 0.18 9.83
N LEU A 259 3.29 -0.97 9.36
CA LEU A 259 3.48 -2.17 10.17
C LEU A 259 4.53 -1.99 11.26
N ASN A 260 5.62 -1.27 11.00
CA ASN A 260 6.60 -0.92 12.03
C ASN A 260 5.93 -0.18 13.20
N GLN A 261 5.12 0.84 12.87
CA GLN A 261 4.39 1.61 13.89
C GLN A 261 3.34 0.77 14.64
N LEU A 262 2.63 -0.12 13.94
CA LEU A 262 1.71 -1.06 14.59
C LEU A 262 2.47 -2.08 15.46
N GLY A 263 3.62 -2.55 15.02
CA GLY A 263 4.51 -3.44 15.75
C GLY A 263 4.95 -2.81 17.07
N MET A 264 5.45 -1.58 17.04
CA MET A 264 5.75 -0.80 18.24
C MET A 264 4.53 -0.62 19.16
N GLU A 265 3.36 -0.28 18.59
CA GLU A 265 2.12 -0.16 19.38
C GLU A 265 1.72 -1.48 20.05
N ALA A 266 1.91 -2.63 19.39
CA ALA A 266 1.63 -3.95 19.96
C ALA A 266 2.67 -4.37 20.99
N TYR A 267 3.95 -4.19 20.70
CA TYR A 267 5.06 -4.55 21.57
C TYR A 267 5.00 -3.81 22.90
N THR A 268 4.76 -2.50 22.87
CA THR A 268 4.66 -1.66 24.07
C THR A 268 3.53 -2.10 25.01
N ILE A 269 2.48 -2.75 24.51
CA ILE A 269 1.38 -3.28 25.33
C ILE A 269 1.50 -4.79 25.61
N ARG A 270 2.70 -5.36 25.40
CA ARG A 270 3.00 -6.78 25.60
C ARG A 270 2.20 -7.72 24.71
N SER A 271 2.07 -7.39 23.43
CA SER A 271 1.38 -8.19 22.43
C SER A 271 2.17 -8.23 21.12
N SER A 272 1.72 -9.05 20.16
CA SER A 272 2.27 -9.11 18.80
C SER A 272 1.31 -8.51 17.75
N PRO A 273 1.80 -8.17 16.54
CA PRO A 273 0.94 -7.70 15.45
C PRO A 273 -0.22 -8.66 15.12
N ASN A 274 0.02 -9.96 15.20
CA ASN A 274 -1.00 -10.98 14.97
C ASN A 274 -2.10 -10.95 16.04
N GLU A 275 -1.73 -11.01 17.31
CA GLU A 275 -2.68 -11.01 18.43
C GLU A 275 -3.46 -9.70 18.53
N ARG A 276 -2.78 -8.57 18.32
CA ARG A 276 -3.37 -7.25 18.52
C ARG A 276 -4.24 -6.80 17.35
N TYR A 277 -3.83 -7.13 16.13
CA TYR A 277 -4.41 -6.61 14.89
C TYR A 277 -4.87 -7.69 13.91
N ASN A 278 -4.90 -8.96 14.31
CA ASN A 278 -5.31 -10.11 13.48
C ASN A 278 -4.51 -10.25 12.17
N ILE A 279 -3.32 -9.65 12.08
CA ILE A 279 -2.51 -9.67 10.85
C ILE A 279 -1.96 -11.08 10.69
N SER A 280 -2.46 -11.80 9.68
CA SER A 280 -2.08 -13.19 9.39
C SER A 280 -1.12 -13.29 8.23
N ASN A 281 -1.34 -12.57 7.14
CA ASN A 281 -0.44 -12.58 6.00
C ASN A 281 -0.01 -11.18 5.61
N VAL A 282 1.27 -11.01 5.30
CA VAL A 282 1.83 -9.86 4.61
C VAL A 282 2.42 -10.36 3.30
N VAL A 283 1.82 -9.97 2.18
CA VAL A 283 2.22 -10.40 0.84
C VAL A 283 2.77 -9.21 0.08
N LEU A 284 4.01 -9.32 -0.36
CA LEU A 284 4.75 -8.26 -1.02
C LEU A 284 5.06 -8.68 -2.45
N PHE A 285 4.61 -7.89 -3.42
CA PHE A 285 4.88 -8.10 -4.85
C PHE A 285 5.85 -7.06 -5.37
N ALA A 286 6.94 -7.52 -6.00
CA ALA A 286 7.87 -6.65 -6.72
C ALA A 286 8.31 -5.41 -5.92
N SER A 287 8.58 -5.57 -4.63
CA SER A 287 8.80 -4.46 -3.70
C SER A 287 10.02 -3.61 -4.04
N ASP A 288 9.79 -2.32 -4.23
CA ASP A 288 10.84 -1.32 -4.43
C ASP A 288 11.28 -0.76 -3.08
N ILE A 289 11.86 -1.63 -2.26
CA ILE A 289 12.44 -1.29 -0.97
C ILE A 289 13.78 -1.99 -0.84
N ASP A 290 14.72 -1.29 -0.22
CA ASP A 290 15.96 -1.90 0.23
C ASP A 290 15.68 -3.02 1.26
N LEU A 291 16.47 -4.07 1.21
CA LEU A 291 16.31 -5.22 2.07
C LEU A 291 16.61 -4.92 3.55
N ASP A 292 17.67 -4.17 3.85
CA ASP A 292 18.03 -3.82 5.23
C ASP A 292 17.00 -2.87 5.83
N VAL A 293 16.50 -1.94 5.00
CA VAL A 293 15.37 -1.08 5.36
C VAL A 293 14.11 -1.91 5.64
N ALA A 294 13.78 -2.89 4.80
CA ALA A 294 12.62 -3.77 5.01
C ALA A 294 12.75 -4.58 6.31
N THR A 295 13.94 -5.14 6.56
CA THR A 295 14.25 -5.90 7.76
C THR A 295 14.12 -5.03 9.01
N THR A 296 14.67 -3.81 8.97
CA THR A 296 14.55 -2.84 10.06
C THR A 296 13.10 -2.46 10.33
N LYS A 297 12.29 -2.22 9.29
CA LYS A 297 10.86 -1.89 9.46
C LYS A 297 10.04 -3.05 10.03
N LEU A 298 10.39 -4.28 9.69
CA LEU A 298 9.65 -5.46 10.15
C LEU A 298 10.04 -5.91 11.56
N PHE A 299 11.31 -5.77 11.94
CA PHE A 299 11.85 -6.40 13.15
C PHE A 299 12.58 -5.43 14.09
N GLY A 300 12.87 -4.21 13.65
CA GLY A 300 13.61 -3.23 14.46
C GLY A 300 12.95 -2.92 15.80
N PHE A 301 11.61 -2.96 15.87
CA PHE A 301 10.86 -2.69 17.10
C PHE A 301 11.06 -3.74 18.22
N VAL A 302 11.63 -4.91 17.92
CA VAL A 302 11.99 -5.92 18.94
C VAL A 302 13.50 -6.04 19.15
N SER A 303 14.32 -5.35 18.35
CA SER A 303 15.77 -5.52 18.35
C SER A 303 16.48 -4.69 19.43
N ASP A 304 15.89 -3.56 19.84
CA ASP A 304 16.49 -2.65 20.81
C ASP A 304 16.07 -3.05 22.25
N PRO A 305 17.02 -3.49 23.11
CA PRO A 305 16.72 -3.93 24.48
C PRO A 305 16.22 -2.81 25.39
N ASP A 306 16.41 -1.54 25.00
CA ASP A 306 15.90 -0.37 25.74
C ASP A 306 14.46 0.00 25.35
N THR A 307 13.90 -0.67 24.33
CA THR A 307 12.50 -0.45 23.92
C THR A 307 11.55 -0.89 25.04
N PRO A 308 10.56 -0.04 25.44
CA PRO A 308 9.60 -0.41 26.47
C PRO A 308 8.73 -1.64 26.12
N PHE A 309 8.62 -2.58 27.06
CA PHE A 309 7.73 -3.74 27.00
C PHE A 309 6.71 -3.68 28.16
N GLY A 310 5.66 -2.89 27.98
CA GLY A 310 4.78 -2.42 29.04
C GLY A 310 5.28 -1.10 29.60
N ALA A 311 5.38 -1.01 30.94
CA ALA A 311 5.79 0.23 31.61
C ALA A 311 7.31 0.47 31.62
N LYS A 312 8.14 -0.53 31.30
CA LYS A 312 9.61 -0.49 31.37
C LYS A 312 10.21 -1.39 30.28
N ALA A 313 11.48 -1.17 29.95
CA ALA A 313 12.26 -2.08 29.10
C ALA A 313 12.46 -3.43 29.79
N THR A 314 12.60 -4.49 28.99
CA THR A 314 12.92 -5.85 29.47
C THR A 314 14.05 -6.45 28.64
N PRO A 315 15.32 -6.06 28.88
CA PRO A 315 16.46 -6.48 28.06
C PRO A 315 16.65 -7.99 27.93
N TYR A 316 16.26 -8.74 28.98
CA TYR A 316 16.32 -10.21 29.02
C TYR A 316 14.93 -10.86 29.01
N GLY A 317 13.89 -10.09 28.68
CA GLY A 317 12.51 -10.56 28.63
C GLY A 317 12.23 -11.43 27.41
N LEU A 318 11.25 -12.33 27.53
CA LEU A 318 10.77 -13.09 26.37
C LEU A 318 10.09 -12.15 25.38
N LEU A 319 10.41 -12.29 24.09
CA LEU A 319 9.70 -11.62 23.02
C LEU A 319 8.28 -12.21 22.86
N PRO A 320 7.26 -11.40 22.52
CA PRO A 320 5.93 -11.90 22.20
C PRO A 320 5.97 -12.95 21.08
N PRO A 321 5.11 -13.97 21.10
CA PRO A 321 5.00 -14.90 20.00
C PRO A 321 4.53 -14.17 18.74
N ILE A 322 5.19 -14.44 17.61
CA ILE A 322 4.83 -13.87 16.30
C ILE A 322 3.45 -14.38 15.83
N GLY A 323 2.97 -15.48 16.42
CA GLY A 323 1.65 -16.03 16.18
C GLY A 323 1.53 -16.61 14.77
N SER A 324 0.39 -16.40 14.11
CA SER A 324 0.17 -16.88 12.74
C SER A 324 0.57 -15.85 11.67
N LEU A 325 1.41 -14.85 12.00
CA LEU A 325 1.88 -13.88 11.03
C LEU A 325 2.87 -14.56 10.08
N HIS A 326 2.61 -14.46 8.78
CA HIS A 326 3.46 -15.00 7.72
C HIS A 326 3.75 -13.92 6.67
N LEU A 327 5.02 -13.80 6.29
CA LEU A 327 5.51 -12.91 5.25
C LEU A 327 5.70 -13.72 3.97
N THR A 328 5.18 -13.25 2.84
CA THR A 328 5.45 -13.83 1.52
C THR A 328 5.93 -12.74 0.58
N VAL A 329 7.14 -12.87 0.09
CA VAL A 329 7.75 -11.91 -0.84
C VAL A 329 7.86 -12.56 -2.20
N TYR A 330 7.13 -12.04 -3.17
CA TYR A 330 7.33 -12.40 -4.57
C TYR A 330 8.34 -11.46 -5.20
N SER A 331 9.38 -12.04 -5.79
CA SER A 331 10.42 -11.32 -6.51
C SER A 331 10.53 -11.78 -7.96
N SER A 332 11.02 -10.90 -8.83
CA SER A 332 11.32 -11.25 -10.21
C SER A 332 12.69 -10.70 -10.60
N PRO A 333 13.68 -11.54 -10.93
CA PRO A 333 14.98 -11.06 -11.41
C PRO A 333 14.85 -10.30 -12.75
N ASN A 334 13.79 -10.60 -13.51
CA ASN A 334 13.47 -10.02 -14.81
C ASN A 334 12.65 -8.71 -14.73
N ASP A 335 12.41 -8.19 -13.53
CA ASP A 335 11.68 -6.93 -13.34
C ASP A 335 12.53 -5.74 -13.80
N LYS A 336 12.16 -5.18 -14.96
CA LYS A 336 12.90 -4.06 -15.56
C LYS A 336 12.68 -2.75 -14.81
N ALA A 337 11.52 -2.55 -14.18
CA ALA A 337 11.23 -1.33 -13.44
C ALA A 337 12.10 -1.25 -12.17
N LEU A 338 12.24 -2.36 -11.45
CA LEU A 338 13.14 -2.43 -10.30
C LEU A 338 14.62 -2.38 -10.71
N ALA A 339 14.97 -2.90 -11.89
CA ALA A 339 16.33 -2.76 -12.40
C ALA A 339 16.71 -1.28 -12.62
N LEU A 340 15.77 -0.48 -13.14
CA LEU A 340 15.95 0.96 -13.27
C LEU A 340 16.07 1.63 -11.90
N SER A 341 15.18 1.34 -10.94
CA SER A 341 15.29 1.87 -9.56
C SER A 341 16.64 1.54 -8.91
N SER A 342 17.09 0.29 -9.02
CA SER A 342 18.38 -0.15 -8.44
C SER A 342 19.56 0.65 -9.00
N GLY A 343 19.54 1.00 -10.28
CA GLY A 343 20.57 1.84 -10.89
C GLY A 343 20.54 3.31 -10.45
N LEU A 344 19.39 3.82 -10.02
CA LEU A 344 19.22 5.22 -9.59
C LEU A 344 19.63 5.47 -8.14
N PHE A 345 19.58 4.46 -7.27
CA PHE A 345 19.81 4.60 -5.84
C PHE A 345 21.15 3.98 -5.37
N GLY A 346 22.04 3.65 -6.31
CA GLY A 346 23.25 2.87 -6.03
C GLY A 346 22.92 1.40 -5.85
N SER A 347 23.83 0.50 -6.25
CA SER A 347 23.64 -0.95 -6.36
C SER A 347 23.33 -1.65 -5.02
N VAL A 348 22.11 -1.50 -4.49
CA VAL A 348 21.64 -2.19 -3.28
C VAL A 348 20.57 -3.22 -3.63
N VAL A 349 20.56 -4.36 -2.93
CA VAL A 349 19.64 -5.47 -3.21
C VAL A 349 18.21 -5.09 -2.83
N ARG A 350 17.38 -4.82 -3.85
CA ARG A 350 15.94 -4.57 -3.68
C ARG A 350 15.20 -5.85 -3.36
N LEU A 351 14.29 -5.78 -2.38
CA LEU A 351 13.48 -6.91 -1.94
C LEU A 351 12.70 -7.57 -3.09
N GLY A 352 12.17 -6.78 -4.02
CA GLY A 352 11.44 -7.27 -5.20
C GLY A 352 12.29 -7.93 -6.29
N ARG A 353 13.63 -7.87 -6.20
CA ARG A 353 14.57 -8.60 -7.08
C ARG A 353 15.35 -9.68 -6.35
N LEU A 354 15.04 -9.93 -5.08
CA LEU A 354 15.79 -10.86 -4.27
C LEU A 354 15.69 -12.29 -4.82
N THR A 355 16.84 -12.88 -5.10
CA THR A 355 17.00 -14.29 -5.45
C THR A 355 17.80 -15.02 -4.38
N SER A 356 17.72 -16.34 -4.41
CA SER A 356 18.55 -17.26 -3.62
C SER A 356 20.06 -17.04 -3.78
N VAL A 357 20.51 -16.51 -4.92
CA VAL A 357 21.92 -16.22 -5.23
C VAL A 357 22.31 -14.84 -4.69
N SER A 358 21.52 -13.81 -4.99
CA SER A 358 21.78 -12.46 -4.46
C SER A 358 21.69 -12.38 -2.93
N SER A 359 21.01 -13.33 -2.27
CA SER A 359 20.99 -13.42 -0.81
C SER A 359 22.28 -13.97 -0.21
N GLU A 360 23.02 -14.81 -0.92
CA GLU A 360 24.33 -15.27 -0.46
C GLU A 360 25.36 -14.14 -0.54
N GLU A 361 25.27 -13.31 -1.58
CA GLU A 361 26.12 -12.14 -1.78
C GLU A 361 25.79 -10.99 -0.82
N ALA A 362 24.52 -10.82 -0.45
CA ALA A 362 24.06 -9.77 0.49
C ALA A 362 24.22 -10.15 1.98
N ASP A 363 24.92 -11.24 2.29
CA ASP A 363 25.08 -11.81 3.64
C ASP A 363 23.76 -12.03 4.42
N LEU A 364 22.65 -12.20 3.67
CA LEU A 364 21.31 -12.49 4.18
C LEU A 364 21.26 -13.79 4.97
N ASN A 365 22.24 -14.67 4.74
CA ASN A 365 22.42 -15.88 5.51
C ASN A 365 22.60 -15.59 6.99
N VAL A 366 23.23 -14.48 7.40
CA VAL A 366 23.39 -14.14 8.83
C VAL A 366 22.06 -13.68 9.43
N LEU A 367 21.32 -12.82 8.72
CA LEU A 367 19.98 -12.38 9.13
C LEU A 367 18.99 -13.55 9.18
N LEU A 368 18.97 -14.45 8.20
CA LEU A 368 18.03 -15.58 8.13
C LEU A 368 18.42 -16.78 9.02
N LYS A 369 19.70 -16.99 9.31
CA LYS A 369 20.17 -18.08 10.21
C LYS A 369 20.04 -17.73 11.69
N ASN A 370 20.22 -16.45 12.06
CA ASN A 370 20.15 -16.01 13.46
C ASN A 370 18.77 -15.53 13.88
N SER A 371 17.78 -15.53 12.98
CA SER A 371 16.45 -15.02 13.25
C SER A 371 15.39 -16.10 13.10
N GLN A 372 14.29 -15.91 13.84
CA GLN A 372 13.05 -16.66 13.68
C GLN A 372 12.38 -16.46 12.28
N LEU A 373 13.02 -15.72 11.36
CA LEU A 373 12.51 -15.36 10.03
C LEU A 373 12.34 -16.55 9.11
N SER A 374 13.21 -17.55 9.21
CA SER A 374 13.13 -18.77 8.40
C SER A 374 11.83 -19.56 8.61
N GLY A 375 11.16 -19.38 9.75
CA GLY A 375 9.86 -20.01 10.06
C GLY A 375 8.63 -19.15 9.73
N ILE A 376 8.79 -17.87 9.42
CA ILE A 376 7.69 -16.91 9.24
C ILE A 376 7.71 -16.19 7.88
N ALA A 377 8.68 -16.50 7.01
CA ALA A 377 8.83 -15.85 5.71
C ALA A 377 9.08 -16.86 4.60
N ASP A 378 8.42 -16.66 3.45
CA ASP A 378 8.70 -17.34 2.18
C ASP A 378 9.12 -16.31 1.12
N PHE A 379 10.22 -16.59 0.43
CA PHE A 379 10.68 -15.80 -0.71
C PHE A 379 10.44 -16.57 -2.00
N ILE A 380 9.64 -16.02 -2.90
CA ILE A 380 9.11 -16.71 -4.07
C ILE A 380 9.64 -16.05 -5.34
N GLU A 381 10.57 -16.74 -6.00
CA GLU A 381 11.12 -16.33 -7.28
C GLU A 381 10.12 -16.59 -8.42
N TYR A 382 9.81 -15.54 -9.18
CA TYR A 382 9.08 -15.59 -10.44
C TYR A 382 10.02 -15.27 -11.60
N ARG A 383 10.24 -16.22 -12.52
CA ARG A 383 11.12 -16.04 -13.69
C ARG A 383 10.40 -15.68 -14.99
N GLY A 384 9.08 -15.52 -14.96
CA GLY A 384 8.33 -15.13 -16.16
C GLY A 384 8.48 -13.64 -16.49
N THR A 385 7.82 -13.21 -17.57
CA THR A 385 7.88 -11.83 -18.09
C THR A 385 6.50 -11.15 -18.13
N ALA A 386 5.47 -11.79 -17.57
CA ALA A 386 4.11 -11.24 -17.53
C ALA A 386 4.02 -9.89 -16.81
N GLY A 387 3.04 -9.07 -17.20
CA GLY A 387 2.81 -7.74 -16.66
C GLY A 387 3.67 -6.66 -17.33
N PHE A 388 3.26 -5.41 -17.18
CA PHE A 388 4.00 -4.28 -17.75
C PHE A 388 5.43 -4.24 -17.19
N ALA A 389 6.43 -4.27 -18.07
CA ALA A 389 7.86 -4.34 -17.73
C ALA A 389 8.28 -5.50 -16.80
N GLY A 390 7.45 -6.53 -16.63
CA GLY A 390 7.66 -7.60 -15.65
C GLY A 390 7.42 -7.18 -14.19
N HIS A 391 6.70 -6.07 -13.95
CA HIS A 391 6.51 -5.46 -12.63
C HIS A 391 5.10 -5.67 -12.05
N SER A 392 4.12 -6.01 -12.89
CA SER A 392 2.70 -6.24 -12.50
C SER A 392 2.25 -7.68 -12.76
N TYR A 393 3.18 -8.64 -12.68
CA TYR A 393 2.93 -10.06 -12.97
C TYR A 393 1.84 -10.67 -12.08
N PHE A 394 1.69 -10.21 -10.84
CA PHE A 394 0.68 -10.70 -9.90
C PHE A 394 -0.77 -10.49 -10.37
N LEU A 395 -1.00 -9.53 -11.27
CA LEU A 395 -2.32 -9.27 -11.86
C LEU A 395 -2.57 -10.03 -13.17
N SER A 396 -1.54 -10.65 -13.76
CA SER A 396 -1.59 -11.15 -15.14
C SER A 396 -1.11 -12.59 -15.32
N ASP A 397 -0.23 -13.08 -14.45
CA ASP A 397 0.27 -14.46 -14.51
C ASP A 397 -0.60 -15.40 -13.67
N SER A 398 -1.16 -16.41 -14.33
CA SER A 398 -2.07 -17.37 -13.68
C SER A 398 -1.39 -18.25 -12.62
N ALA A 399 -0.07 -18.50 -12.71
CA ALA A 399 0.64 -19.31 -11.72
C ALA A 399 0.81 -18.52 -10.41
N ILE A 400 1.12 -17.23 -10.50
CA ILE A 400 1.18 -16.33 -9.34
C ILE A 400 -0.20 -16.18 -8.70
N GLN A 401 -1.24 -16.01 -9.51
CA GLN A 401 -2.61 -15.93 -9.01
C GLN A 401 -3.05 -17.22 -8.31
N LYS A 402 -2.71 -18.39 -8.87
CA LYS A 402 -2.98 -19.69 -8.23
C LYS A 402 -2.24 -19.85 -6.91
N ASP A 403 -0.97 -19.42 -6.85
CA ASP A 403 -0.22 -19.44 -5.60
C ASP A 403 -0.83 -18.53 -4.54
N LEU A 404 -1.26 -17.31 -4.92
CA LEU A 404 -1.93 -16.39 -4.02
C LEU A 404 -3.25 -16.98 -3.46
N VAL A 405 -4.00 -17.69 -4.31
CA VAL A 405 -5.22 -18.41 -3.89
C VAL A 405 -4.88 -19.55 -2.92
N ALA A 406 -3.88 -20.37 -3.25
CA ALA A 406 -3.41 -21.45 -2.39
C ALA A 406 -2.99 -20.93 -1.01
N LEU A 407 -2.25 -19.81 -0.97
CA LEU A 407 -1.79 -19.16 0.26
C LEU A 407 -2.95 -18.59 1.09
N LEU A 408 -3.81 -17.75 0.51
CA LEU A 408 -4.77 -16.96 1.28
C LEU A 408 -6.12 -17.67 1.50
N ARG A 409 -6.65 -18.31 0.45
CA ARG A 409 -7.96 -18.97 0.50
C ARG A 409 -7.83 -20.38 1.06
N ASP A 410 -6.89 -21.14 0.52
CA ASP A 410 -6.73 -22.56 0.82
C ASP A 410 -5.79 -22.78 2.02
N ARG A 411 -5.09 -21.73 2.47
CA ARG A 411 -4.20 -21.70 3.66
C ARG A 411 -3.04 -22.71 3.58
N LEU A 412 -2.56 -22.97 2.37
CA LEU A 412 -1.44 -23.85 2.11
C LEU A 412 -0.12 -23.12 2.42
N LYS A 413 0.77 -23.81 3.13
CA LYS A 413 2.15 -23.37 3.36
C LYS A 413 3.01 -23.68 2.15
N ALA A 414 4.19 -23.06 2.07
CA ALA A 414 5.14 -23.42 1.02
C ALA A 414 5.62 -24.86 1.20
N GLY A 415 5.62 -25.62 0.10
CA GLY A 415 5.86 -27.06 0.10
C GLY A 415 4.62 -27.94 0.31
N ASP A 416 3.47 -27.39 0.71
CA ASP A 416 2.24 -28.17 0.83
C ASP A 416 1.74 -28.63 -0.56
N PRO A 417 1.21 -29.87 -0.68
CA PRO A 417 0.57 -30.33 -1.90
C PRO A 417 -0.56 -29.38 -2.34
N GLY A 418 -0.53 -28.96 -3.61
CA GLY A 418 -1.53 -28.05 -4.19
C GLY A 418 -1.08 -26.59 -4.28
N ARG A 419 0.02 -26.21 -3.63
CA ARG A 419 0.68 -24.91 -3.83
C ARG A 419 1.72 -25.04 -4.95
N PRO A 420 1.66 -24.24 -6.05
CA PRO A 420 2.47 -24.45 -7.25
C PRO A 420 3.91 -23.92 -7.12
N LEU A 421 4.63 -24.38 -6.10
CA LEU A 421 5.99 -23.96 -5.76
C LEU A 421 6.96 -25.15 -5.75
N VAL A 422 8.20 -24.89 -6.17
CA VAL A 422 9.34 -25.81 -6.00
C VAL A 422 10.33 -25.20 -5.03
N GLU A 423 10.80 -25.99 -4.08
CA GLU A 423 11.85 -25.58 -3.14
C GLU A 423 13.17 -25.38 -3.89
N ILE A 424 13.81 -24.21 -3.71
CA ILE A 424 15.20 -23.99 -4.15
C ILE A 424 16.13 -24.34 -3.01
N LYS A 425 15.91 -23.67 -1.87
CA LYS A 425 16.50 -23.88 -0.55
C LYS A 425 15.62 -23.09 0.41
N ARG A 426 15.25 -23.59 1.59
CA ARG A 426 14.43 -22.76 2.51
C ARG A 426 15.16 -21.48 2.94
N PRO A 427 14.48 -20.33 3.06
CA PRO A 427 13.06 -20.06 2.78
C PRO A 427 12.72 -19.64 1.32
N PHE A 428 13.55 -19.98 0.35
CA PHE A 428 13.43 -19.65 -1.07
C PHE A 428 12.73 -20.74 -1.90
N TRP A 429 11.77 -20.30 -2.70
CA TRP A 429 10.91 -21.11 -3.54
C TRP A 429 10.84 -20.52 -4.95
N ARG A 430 10.38 -21.32 -5.91
CA ARG A 430 10.12 -20.88 -7.28
C ARG A 430 8.71 -21.23 -7.71
N VAL A 431 8.04 -20.30 -8.40
CA VAL A 431 6.73 -20.59 -9.01
C VAL A 431 6.88 -21.50 -10.23
N LEU A 432 6.07 -22.55 -10.29
CA LEU A 432 5.93 -23.42 -11.45
C LEU A 432 5.07 -22.72 -12.53
N SER A 433 5.72 -22.07 -13.50
CA SER A 433 5.03 -21.57 -14.69
C SER A 433 5.00 -22.64 -15.79
N ARG A 434 3.89 -22.76 -16.52
CA ARG A 434 3.73 -23.76 -17.61
C ARG A 434 4.75 -23.60 -18.75
N ASN A 435 5.46 -22.47 -18.83
CA ASN A 435 6.44 -22.19 -19.89
C ASN A 435 7.89 -22.53 -19.51
N SER A 436 8.18 -22.97 -18.29
CA SER A 436 9.51 -23.48 -17.94
C SER A 436 9.61 -24.97 -18.24
N ARG A 437 9.87 -25.33 -19.51
CA ARG A 437 10.55 -26.60 -19.78
C ARG A 437 11.98 -26.47 -19.23
N PRO A 438 12.49 -27.45 -18.48
CA PRO A 438 13.91 -27.49 -18.18
C PRO A 438 14.67 -27.65 -19.50
N SER A 439 15.63 -26.76 -19.76
CA SER A 439 16.72 -27.06 -20.69
C SER A 439 17.45 -28.26 -20.10
N HIS A 440 17.31 -29.41 -20.76
CA HIS A 440 18.14 -30.59 -20.52
C HIS A 440 19.56 -30.35 -20.98
#